data_AF-A0A1C1YSD5-F1
#
_entry.id   AF-A0A1C1YSD5-F1
#
_cell.length_a   1.000
_cell.length_b   1.000
_cell.length_c   1.000
_cell.angle_alpha   90.00
_cell.angle_beta   90.00
_cell.angle_gamma   90.00
#
_symmetry.space_group_name_H-M   'P 1'
#
loop_
_entity.id
_entity.type
_entity.pdbx_description
1 polymer ?
#
loop_
_entity_poly.entity_id
_entity_poly.type
_entity_poly.pdbx_seq_one_letter_code
_entity_poly.pdbx_strand_id
1 'polypeptide(L)'
;MATLPNPVLPDGDYPFIDQRYPLSELAMIEVPAPLQEILVTQSEKNGEPIIRDIPVELRCTSDQFGEATFLIYWPHGHKMHMLAPSKFRTGNA
;
A
#
# COMPACT_ATOMS: atom_id res chain seq x y z
N MET A 1 -3.99 22.55 4.49
CA MET A 1 -4.37 21.13 4.63
C MET A 1 -4.10 20.50 3.29
N ALA A 2 -2.99 19.79 3.13
CA ALA A 2 -2.63 19.20 1.84
C ALA A 2 -3.52 17.98 1.62
N THR A 3 -4.59 18.15 0.84
CA THR A 3 -5.38 17.05 0.29
C THR A 3 -4.42 16.14 -0.44
N LEU A 4 -4.33 14.87 -0.05
CA LEU A 4 -3.56 13.91 -0.82
C LEU A 4 -4.07 13.96 -2.26
N PRO A 5 -3.18 14.00 -3.28
CA PRO A 5 -3.62 13.72 -4.63
C PRO A 5 -4.26 12.33 -4.56
N ASN A 6 -5.58 12.25 -4.72
CA ASN A 6 -6.23 10.94 -4.84
C ASN A 6 -5.64 10.30 -6.09
N PRO A 7 -4.89 9.20 -5.99
CA PRO A 7 -4.51 8.48 -7.19
C PRO A 7 -5.81 8.08 -7.89
N VAL A 8 -5.88 8.37 -9.19
CA VAL A 8 -7.02 7.94 -10.02
C VAL A 8 -6.86 6.43 -10.21
N LEU A 9 -7.30 5.68 -9.21
CA LEU A 9 -7.39 4.24 -9.23
C LEU A 9 -8.66 3.88 -10.02
N PRO A 10 -8.57 3.09 -11.11
CA PRO A 10 -9.76 2.62 -11.80
C PRO A 10 -10.66 1.83 -10.84
N ASP A 11 -11.98 1.94 -11.02
CA ASP A 11 -12.92 1.10 -10.28
C ASP A 11 -12.60 -0.39 -10.56
N GLY A 12 -12.35 -1.14 -9.50
CA GLY A 12 -11.95 -2.54 -9.60
C GLY A 12 -11.56 -3.16 -8.26
N ASP A 13 -11.17 -4.42 -8.32
CA ASP A 13 -10.68 -5.18 -7.18
C ASP A 13 -9.16 -5.10 -7.09
N TYR A 14 -8.65 -4.70 -5.92
CA TYR A 14 -7.24 -4.52 -5.68
C TYR A 14 -6.70 -5.55 -4.69
N PRO A 15 -5.43 -5.98 -4.85
CA PRO A 15 -4.83 -6.93 -3.94
C PRO A 15 -4.57 -6.31 -2.56
N PHE A 16 -4.91 -7.09 -1.55
CA PHE A 16 -4.53 -6.88 -0.16
C PHE A 16 -4.18 -8.23 0.47
N ILE A 17 -2.90 -8.44 0.75
CA ILE A 17 -2.36 -9.71 1.26
C ILE A 17 -2.58 -10.81 0.22
N ASP A 18 -3.46 -11.77 0.50
CA ASP A 18 -3.76 -12.94 -0.35
C ASP A 18 -5.12 -12.78 -1.06
N GLN A 19 -5.87 -11.71 -0.75
CA GLN A 19 -7.22 -11.49 -1.25
C GLN A 19 -7.31 -10.23 -2.09
N ARG A 20 -8.36 -10.14 -2.93
CA ARG A 20 -8.70 -8.92 -3.64
C ARG A 20 -9.99 -8.34 -3.06
N TYR A 21 -9.99 -7.03 -2.84
CA TYR A 21 -11.14 -6.31 -2.32
C TYR A 21 -11.54 -5.21 -3.31
N PRO A 22 -12.84 -4.90 -3.43
CA PRO A 22 -13.29 -3.80 -4.27
C PRO A 22 -12.77 -2.47 -3.71
N LEU A 23 -12.43 -1.53 -4.60
CA LEU A 23 -11.95 -0.20 -4.24
C LEU A 23 -12.88 0.50 -3.23
N SER A 24 -14.19 0.28 -3.32
CA SER A 24 -15.20 0.81 -2.40
C SER A 24 -15.03 0.38 -0.94
N GLU A 25 -14.43 -0.79 -0.69
CA GLU A 25 -14.14 -1.30 0.65
C GLU A 25 -12.73 -0.95 1.13
N LEU A 26 -11.88 -0.52 0.20
CA LEU A 26 -10.50 -0.15 0.46
C LEU A 26 -10.38 1.34 0.74
N ALA A 27 -9.41 1.69 1.57
CA ALA A 27 -9.03 3.05 1.85
C ALA A 27 -7.52 3.18 1.76
N MET A 28 -7.07 4.31 1.22
CA MET A 28 -5.67 4.68 1.31
C MET A 28 -5.37 5.08 2.75
N ILE A 29 -4.54 4.28 3.41
CA ILE A 29 -4.08 4.55 4.77
C ILE A 29 -2.61 4.95 4.73
N GLU A 30 -2.20 5.81 5.65
CA GLU A 30 -0.79 6.12 5.84
C GLU A 30 -0.07 4.85 6.32
N VAL A 31 1.03 4.51 5.64
CA VAL A 31 1.87 3.38 6.06
C VAL A 31 2.61 3.78 7.33
N PRO A 32 2.50 3.02 8.43
CA PRO A 32 3.30 3.27 9.61
C PRO A 32 4.79 3.05 9.33
N ALA A 33 5.65 3.90 9.90
CA ALA A 33 7.11 3.87 9.69
C ALA A 33 7.75 2.46 9.70
N PRO A 34 7.49 1.57 10.68
CA PRO A 34 8.09 0.22 10.67
C PRO A 34 7.65 -0.62 9.47
N LEU A 35 6.42 -0.46 8.99
CA LEU A 35 5.94 -1.15 7.79
C LEU A 35 6.56 -0.53 6.53
N GLN A 36 6.76 0.78 6.51
CA GLN A 36 7.38 1.46 5.37
C GLN A 36 8.81 0.93 5.11
N GLU A 37 9.61 0.73 6.15
CA GLU A 37 10.95 0.15 6.01
C GLU A 37 10.92 -1.27 5.43
N ILE A 38 9.94 -2.08 5.85
CA ILE A 38 9.72 -3.43 5.31
C ILE A 38 9.35 -3.35 3.84
N LEU A 39 8.39 -2.49 3.45
CA LEU A 39 7.95 -2.34 2.07
C LEU A 39 9.11 -1.88 1.16
N VAL A 40 9.89 -0.89 1.59
CA VAL A 40 11.07 -0.43 0.83
C VAL A 40 12.07 -1.58 0.67
N THR A 41 12.41 -2.28 1.76
CA THR A 41 13.34 -3.42 1.71
C THR A 41 12.85 -4.53 0.77
N GLN A 42 11.55 -4.84 0.80
CA GLN A 42 10.94 -5.85 -0.06
C GLN A 42 10.93 -5.40 -1.53
N SER A 43 10.63 -4.14 -1.79
CA SER A 43 10.68 -3.54 -3.13
C SER A 43 12.07 -3.64 -3.76
N GLU A 44 13.12 -3.39 -2.98
CA GLU A 44 14.51 -3.54 -3.42
C GLU A 44 14.89 -5.01 -3.64
N LYS A 45 14.44 -5.91 -2.76
CA LYS A 45 14.70 -7.36 -2.88
C LYS A 45 14.02 -7.98 -4.09
N ASN A 46 12.80 -7.56 -4.41
CA ASN A 46 12.02 -8.09 -5.52
C ASN A 46 12.33 -7.39 -6.85
N GLY A 47 13.09 -6.30 -6.82
CA GLY A 47 13.40 -5.50 -8.01
C GLY A 47 12.20 -4.69 -8.52
N GLU A 48 11.23 -4.42 -7.64
CA GLU A 48 10.01 -3.66 -7.94
C GLU A 48 10.10 -2.27 -7.27
N PRO A 49 10.82 -1.30 -7.85
CA PRO A 49 11.04 -0.01 -7.21
C PRO A 49 9.72 0.74 -6.99
N ILE A 50 9.55 1.33 -5.80
CA ILE A 50 8.39 2.17 -5.50
C ILE A 50 8.52 3.51 -6.23
N ILE A 51 7.76 3.68 -7.31
CA ILE A 51 7.79 4.89 -8.14
C ILE A 51 6.94 5.98 -7.48
N ARG A 52 7.47 7.21 -7.44
CA ARG A 52 6.75 8.37 -6.90
C ARG A 52 5.57 8.75 -7.79
N ASP A 53 4.48 9.15 -7.15
CA ASP A 53 3.24 9.60 -7.79
C ASP A 53 2.55 8.54 -8.68
N ILE A 54 3.02 7.29 -8.64
CA ILE A 54 2.44 6.15 -9.36
C ILE A 54 2.05 5.07 -8.35
N PRO A 55 0.80 4.58 -8.37
CA PRO A 55 0.43 3.42 -7.58
C PRO A 55 1.12 2.18 -8.15
N VAL A 56 1.86 1.46 -7.31
CA VAL A 56 2.56 0.22 -7.67
C VAL A 56 2.02 -0.93 -6.83
N GLU A 57 1.76 -2.07 -7.46
CA GLU A 57 1.49 -3.31 -6.74
C GLU A 57 2.83 -3.89 -6.29
N LEU A 58 3.04 -3.94 -4.98
CA LEU A 58 4.24 -4.50 -4.38
C LEU A 58 3.91 -5.86 -3.78
N ARG A 59 4.60 -6.91 -4.24
CA ARG A 59 4.56 -8.20 -3.58
C ARG A 59 5.58 -8.19 -2.45
N CYS A 60 5.14 -8.52 -1.25
CA CYS A 60 5.98 -8.70 -0.08
C CYS A 60 6.03 -10.18 0.26
N THR A 61 7.22 -10.74 0.31
CA THR A 61 7.45 -12.11 0.78
C THR A 61 8.30 -12.04 2.02
N SER A 62 7.67 -12.20 3.18
CA SER A 62 8.36 -12.21 4.47
C SER A 62 8.10 -13.53 5.18
N ASP A 63 9.13 -14.11 5.79
CA ASP A 63 9.00 -15.35 6.56
C ASP A 63 7.98 -15.22 7.71
N GLN A 64 7.82 -14.00 8.25
CA GLN A 64 6.86 -13.69 9.32
C GLN A 64 5.42 -13.44 8.85
N PHE A 65 5.21 -13.01 7.61
CA PHE A 65 3.89 -12.55 7.12
C PHE A 65 3.38 -13.33 5.89
N GLY A 66 4.18 -14.27 5.38
CA GLY A 66 3.90 -15.00 4.16
C GLY A 66 4.06 -14.14 2.92
N GLU A 67 3.38 -14.57 1.86
CA GLU A 67 3.25 -13.84 0.62
C GLU A 67 2.04 -12.91 0.69
N ALA A 68 2.28 -11.61 0.53
CA ALA A 68 1.26 -10.59 0.66
C ALA A 68 1.46 -9.52 -0.42
N THR A 69 0.42 -9.22 -1.21
CA THR A 69 0.49 -8.19 -2.24
C THR A 69 -0.28 -6.95 -1.79
N PHE A 70 0.31 -5.77 -1.95
CA PHE A 70 -0.28 -4.50 -1.56
C PHE A 70 -0.13 -3.47 -2.66
N LEU A 71 -1.15 -2.63 -2.87
CA LEU A 71 -1.00 -1.45 -3.70
C LEU A 71 -0.44 -0.29 -2.88
N ILE A 72 0.77 0.14 -3.23
CA ILE A 72 1.50 1.22 -2.58
C ILE A 72 1.43 2.47 -3.45
N TYR A 73 1.11 3.60 -2.83
CA TYR A 73 1.12 4.90 -3.48
C TYR A 73 2.00 5.86 -2.69
N TRP A 74 3.03 6.40 -3.34
CA TRP A 74 3.95 7.33 -2.70
C TRP A 74 4.01 8.68 -3.43
N PRO A 75 3.11 9.62 -3.11
CA PRO A 75 3.12 10.93 -3.74
C PRO A 75 4.31 11.78 -3.27
N HIS A 76 4.75 12.71 -4.12
CA HIS A 76 5.82 13.64 -3.76
C HIS A 76 5.38 14.60 -2.64
N GLY A 77 6.22 14.81 -1.62
CA GLY A 77 5.92 15.70 -0.50
C GLY A 77 4.94 15.12 0.55
N HIS A 78 4.58 13.85 0.41
CA HIS A 78 3.68 13.14 1.32
C HIS A 78 4.32 11.82 1.80
N LYS A 79 3.78 11.26 2.87
CA LYS A 79 4.17 9.93 3.35
C LYS A 79 3.72 8.84 2.38
N MET A 80 4.28 7.64 2.54
CA MET A 80 3.85 6.47 1.79
C MET A 80 2.46 6.07 2.25
N HIS A 81 1.59 5.76 1.29
CA HIS A 81 0.25 5.26 1.56
C HIS A 81 0.10 3.87 0.96
N MET A 82 -0.72 3.05 1.61
CA MET A 82 -1.07 1.74 1.11
C MET A 82 -2.57 1.62 1.03
N LEU A 83 -3.03 0.86 0.04
CA LEU A 83 -4.43 0.50 -0.09
C LEU A 83 -4.72 -0.66 0.86
N ALA A 84 -5.60 -0.44 1.82
CA ALA A 84 -5.97 -1.44 2.81
C ALA A 84 -7.48 -1.43 3.04
N PRO A 85 -8.11 -2.56 3.42
CA PRO A 85 -9.51 -2.58 3.78
C PRO A 85 -9.80 -1.55 4.85
N SER A 86 -10.87 -0.77 4.67
CA SER A 86 -11.22 0.35 5.55
C SER A 86 -11.35 -0.05 7.01
N LYS A 87 -11.61 -1.33 7.31
CA LYS A 87 -11.56 -1.92 8.66
C LYS A 87 -10.20 -1.80 9.37
N PHE A 88 -9.09 -1.76 8.63
CA PHE A 88 -7.73 -1.57 9.16
C PHE A 88 -7.36 -0.09 9.37
N ARG A 89 -8.18 0.86 8.89
CA ARG A 89 -7.98 2.29 9.09
C ARG A 89 -8.00 2.69 10.57
N THR A 90 -8.65 1.89 11.41
CA THR A 90 -8.61 2.01 12.86
C THR A 90 -7.58 1.02 13.36
N GLY A 91 -6.35 1.48 13.57
CA GLY A 91 -5.35 0.69 14.29
C GLY A 91 -5.97 0.19 15.58
N ASN A 92 -6.06 -1.12 15.74
CA ASN A 92 -6.28 -1.67 17.07
C ASN A 92 -4.99 -1.39 17.85
N ALA A 93 -5.17 -0.56 18.88
CA ALA A 93 -4.23 -0.32 19.95
C ALA A 93 -3.87 -1.61 20.70
#